data_AF-A0A2Y9PAQ0-F1
#
_entry.id   AF-A0A2Y9PAQ0-F1
#
_cell.length_a   1.000
_cell.length_b   1.000
_cell.length_c   1.000
_cell.angle_alpha   90.00
_cell.angle_beta   90.00
_cell.angle_gamma   90.00
#
_symmetry.space_group_name_H-M   'P 1'
#
loop_
_entity.id
_entity.type
_entity.pdbx_description
1 polymer ?
#
loop_
_entity_poly.entity_id
_entity_poly.type
_entity_poly.pdbx_seq_one_letter_code
_entity_poly.pdbx_strand_id
1 'polypeptide(L)'
;MASRSLGGLGGNRGGGGGGGRKSLSARNAAVERRNLITVCRFSVKTLIDRSCFETIDDSSPEFNNFAAILEQILSHRLKGQVTWFGYESPRSFWDYIRVACRKVSQNCICSIENMENVSSSRAKGRAWIRVALMEKHLSEYISTALRDFKTTRRFYEDGAIVLGEEANMLAGMLLGLNAIDFSFCLKGEGLDGNFPAVIDYTPYLKFTQSSDSISSDEEELRTLGSSGSESSTPENIGPPFIMDENSWFNKCKRVKQKYQLTLEQKGYLEELLRLRENQLSESVAQNKILLQRIEDSDLAHKLEKEQLEYIIVELQDQLKSCQSLDQLSAEVSLSQTSLDPGQSQGDGKQDTLNLISEGKEDTPSLLGLCGSLTSVASYKSLTSLKSNDYLASPTTEMTSPGLTPS
;
A
#
# COMPACT_ATOMS: atom_id res chain seq x y z
N MET A 1 -43.09 24.40 62.79
CA MET A 1 -43.67 23.54 61.73
C MET A 1 -42.58 23.31 60.69
N ALA A 2 -41.69 22.34 60.87
CA ALA A 2 -41.84 20.92 60.52
C ALA A 2 -42.06 20.69 59.00
N SER A 3 -40.95 20.32 58.36
CA SER A 3 -40.70 19.53 57.14
C SER A 3 -41.87 19.03 56.28
N ARG A 4 -41.70 19.10 54.95
CA ARG A 4 -41.53 17.91 54.09
C ARG A 4 -41.13 18.22 52.64
N SER A 5 -40.36 17.28 52.11
CA SER A 5 -39.65 17.19 50.83
C SER A 5 -40.50 16.56 49.71
N LEU A 6 -40.10 16.78 48.45
CA LEU A 6 -40.20 15.96 47.21
C LEU A 6 -40.11 16.94 46.01
N GLY A 7 -39.26 16.86 44.98
CA GLY A 7 -38.27 15.90 44.53
C GLY A 7 -38.09 16.06 42.99
N GLY A 8 -36.84 16.06 42.49
CA GLY A 8 -36.51 15.66 41.11
C GLY A 8 -36.13 16.73 40.07
N LEU A 9 -34.86 17.16 40.06
CA LEU A 9 -34.19 17.73 38.87
C LEU A 9 -33.43 16.60 38.16
N GLY A 10 -33.98 16.10 37.04
CA GLY A 10 -33.32 15.17 36.13
C GLY A 10 -32.63 15.94 35.00
N GLY A 11 -31.32 15.75 34.84
CA GLY A 11 -30.54 16.34 33.76
C GLY A 11 -30.77 15.66 32.41
N ASN A 12 -30.38 16.34 31.33
CA ASN A 12 -29.93 15.66 30.12
C ASN A 12 -28.82 16.47 29.42
N ARG A 13 -27.59 15.99 29.60
CA ARG A 13 -26.44 16.26 28.73
C ARG A 13 -26.46 15.24 27.59
N GLY A 14 -26.17 15.69 26.37
CA GLY A 14 -25.79 14.84 25.23
C GLY A 14 -26.25 15.45 23.91
N GLY A 15 -25.46 15.57 22.86
CA GLY A 15 -24.06 15.23 22.61
C GLY A 15 -23.67 15.83 21.26
N GLY A 16 -22.43 16.28 21.11
CA GLY A 16 -21.93 16.88 19.88
C GLY A 16 -20.44 16.63 19.74
N GLY A 17 -20.06 15.46 19.22
CA GLY A 17 -18.66 15.05 19.14
C GLY A 17 -18.28 14.18 17.93
N GLY A 18 -19.12 14.13 16.89
CA GLY A 18 -18.91 13.24 15.73
C GLY A 18 -18.53 13.92 14.40
N GLY A 19 -18.72 15.23 14.26
CA GLY A 19 -18.62 15.93 12.97
C GLY A 19 -17.21 16.31 12.52
N GLY A 20 -16.30 16.61 13.47
CA GLY A 20 -14.98 17.18 13.15
C GLY A 20 -14.02 16.19 12.45
N ARG A 21 -14.01 14.92 12.86
CA ARG A 21 -13.04 13.92 12.34
C ARG A 21 -13.35 13.49 10.91
N LYS A 22 -14.64 13.38 10.54
CA LYS A 22 -15.07 13.08 9.15
C LYS A 22 -14.73 14.23 8.20
N SER A 23 -14.91 15.48 8.65
CA SER A 23 -14.59 16.66 7.84
C SER A 23 -13.09 16.82 7.59
N LEU A 24 -12.23 16.51 8.56
CA LEU A 24 -10.78 16.59 8.40
C LEU A 24 -10.25 15.48 7.48
N SER A 25 -10.75 14.25 7.63
CA SER A 25 -10.40 13.12 6.76
C SER A 25 -10.80 13.38 5.30
N ALA A 26 -11.97 13.97 5.05
CA ALA A 26 -12.40 14.34 3.70
C ALA A 26 -11.56 15.47 3.10
N ARG A 27 -11.16 16.47 3.89
CA ARG A 27 -10.27 17.56 3.46
C ARG A 27 -8.88 17.03 3.10
N ASN A 28 -8.31 16.14 3.91
CA ASN A 28 -7.01 15.53 3.65
C ASN A 28 -7.03 14.72 2.36
N ALA A 29 -8.09 13.94 2.12
CA ALA A 29 -8.25 13.19 0.87
C ALA A 29 -8.38 14.10 -0.36
N ALA A 30 -9.08 15.23 -0.26
CA ALA A 30 -9.16 16.19 -1.35
C ALA A 30 -7.81 16.87 -1.67
N VAL A 31 -7.02 17.17 -0.63
CA VAL A 31 -5.67 17.72 -0.78
C VAL A 31 -4.74 16.69 -1.44
N GLU A 32 -4.78 15.43 -1.01
CA GLU A 32 -3.99 14.34 -1.61
C GLU A 32 -4.26 14.22 -3.13
N ARG A 33 -5.54 14.18 -3.54
CA ARG A 33 -5.92 14.12 -4.95
C ARG A 33 -5.35 15.29 -5.76
N ARG A 34 -5.50 16.51 -5.23
CA ARG A 34 -4.97 17.73 -5.88
C ARG A 34 -3.45 17.71 -5.98
N ASN A 35 -2.77 17.23 -4.94
CA ASN A 35 -1.31 17.14 -4.91
C ASN A 35 -0.81 16.15 -5.97
N LEU A 36 -1.38 14.94 -6.04
CA LEU A 36 -0.99 13.93 -7.03
C LEU A 36 -1.20 14.43 -8.46
N ILE A 37 -2.32 15.07 -8.73
CA ILE A 37 -2.61 15.64 -10.06
C ILE A 37 -1.66 16.79 -10.40
N THR A 38 -1.35 17.64 -9.42
CA THR A 38 -0.39 18.74 -9.59
C THR A 38 1.02 18.21 -9.89
N VAL A 39 1.45 17.19 -9.16
CA VAL A 39 2.75 16.53 -9.36
C VAL A 39 2.80 15.83 -10.71
N CYS A 40 1.72 15.15 -11.12
CA CYS A 40 1.60 14.57 -12.47
C CYS A 40 1.74 15.64 -13.56
N ARG A 41 1.08 16.79 -13.40
CA ARG A 41 1.21 17.92 -14.34
C ARG A 41 2.66 18.38 -14.50
N PHE A 42 3.36 18.56 -13.38
CA PHE A 42 4.76 18.96 -13.42
C PHE A 42 5.65 17.88 -14.01
N SER A 43 5.40 16.62 -13.67
CA SER A 43 6.13 15.47 -14.23
C SER A 43 6.00 15.39 -15.76
N VAL A 44 4.78 15.50 -16.29
CA VAL A 44 4.52 15.56 -17.74
C VAL A 44 5.26 16.75 -18.37
N LYS A 45 5.19 17.93 -17.76
CA LYS A 45 5.91 19.10 -18.26
C LYS A 45 7.42 18.86 -18.31
N THR A 46 8.00 18.29 -17.25
CA THR A 46 9.42 17.95 -17.20
C THR A 46 9.81 16.97 -18.30
N LEU A 47 8.98 15.95 -18.55
CA LEU A 47 9.23 15.00 -19.65
C LEU A 47 9.21 15.67 -21.02
N ILE A 48 8.23 16.54 -21.28
CA ILE A 48 8.17 17.31 -22.53
C ILE A 48 9.42 18.19 -22.67
N ASP A 49 9.77 18.94 -21.63
CA ASP A 49 10.94 19.83 -21.64
C ASP A 49 12.24 19.02 -21.86
N ARG A 50 12.38 17.83 -21.27
CA ARG A 50 13.56 16.95 -21.42
C ARG A 50 13.65 16.32 -22.81
N SER A 51 12.51 15.93 -23.38
CA SER A 51 12.44 15.28 -24.71
C SER A 51 12.99 16.14 -25.84
N CYS A 52 13.06 17.46 -25.66
CA CYS A 52 13.68 18.38 -26.61
C CYS A 52 15.20 18.16 -26.79
N PHE A 53 15.85 17.47 -25.85
CA PHE A 53 17.32 17.31 -25.82
C PHE A 53 17.76 15.88 -26.11
N GLU A 54 16.99 14.88 -25.69
CA GLU A 54 17.32 13.47 -25.85
C GLU A 54 16.06 12.59 -25.87
N THR A 55 16.18 11.39 -26.43
CA THR A 55 15.15 10.36 -26.36
C THR A 55 15.01 9.85 -24.92
N ILE A 56 13.77 9.69 -24.45
CA ILE A 56 13.52 9.24 -23.06
C ILE A 56 13.52 7.72 -23.01
N ASP A 57 14.36 7.15 -22.15
CA ASP A 57 14.49 5.70 -21.92
C ASP A 57 14.23 5.29 -20.45
N ASP A 58 14.40 4.01 -20.13
CA ASP A 58 14.16 3.45 -18.78
C ASP A 58 15.15 3.93 -17.71
N SER A 59 16.28 4.51 -18.11
CA SER A 59 17.27 5.05 -17.18
C SER A 59 16.91 6.46 -16.70
N SER A 60 15.99 7.16 -17.40
CA SER A 60 15.58 8.51 -17.05
C SER A 60 14.88 8.56 -15.68
N PRO A 61 15.42 9.29 -14.69
CA PRO A 61 14.75 9.47 -13.41
C PRO A 61 13.42 10.24 -13.55
N GLU A 62 13.31 11.13 -14.54
CA GLU A 62 12.07 11.84 -14.87
C GLU A 62 10.97 10.88 -15.30
N PHE A 63 11.29 9.91 -16.15
CA PHE A 63 10.35 8.87 -16.56
C PHE A 63 9.99 7.95 -15.39
N ASN A 64 10.98 7.46 -14.65
CA ASN A 64 10.75 6.58 -13.51
C ASN A 64 9.79 7.22 -12.48
N ASN A 65 9.98 8.50 -12.20
CA ASN A 65 9.10 9.25 -11.33
C ASN A 65 7.69 9.44 -11.95
N PHE A 66 7.59 9.77 -13.23
CA PHE A 66 6.32 9.84 -13.94
C PHE A 66 5.52 8.53 -13.88
N ALA A 67 6.18 7.40 -14.17
CA ALA A 67 5.57 6.08 -14.13
C ALA A 67 5.05 5.76 -12.73
N ALA A 68 5.82 6.10 -11.68
CA ALA A 68 5.39 5.96 -10.28
C ALA A 68 4.17 6.82 -9.95
N ILE A 69 4.15 8.08 -10.39
CA ILE A 69 3.02 8.99 -10.20
C ILE A 69 1.76 8.45 -10.88
N LEU A 70 1.89 7.96 -12.11
CA LEU A 70 0.76 7.40 -12.86
C LEU A 70 0.24 6.10 -12.22
N GLU A 71 1.14 5.18 -11.82
CA GLU A 71 0.78 3.98 -11.07
C GLU A 71 -0.01 4.33 -9.80
N GLN A 72 0.44 5.34 -9.04
CA GLN A 72 -0.23 5.79 -7.83
C GLN A 72 -1.61 6.40 -8.10
N ILE A 73 -1.74 7.24 -9.13
CA ILE A 73 -3.03 7.83 -9.53
C ILE A 73 -4.02 6.74 -9.92
N LEU A 74 -3.59 5.76 -10.71
CA LEU A 74 -4.43 4.64 -11.14
C LEU A 74 -4.68 3.63 -10.01
N SER A 75 -3.87 3.61 -8.96
CA SER A 75 -4.08 2.74 -7.79
C SER A 75 -4.86 3.44 -6.66
N HIS A 76 -5.02 4.76 -6.72
CA HIS A 76 -5.67 5.55 -5.68
C HIS A 76 -7.12 5.11 -5.45
N ARG A 77 -7.39 4.54 -4.27
CA ARG A 77 -8.69 4.00 -3.84
C ARG A 77 -9.23 2.90 -4.77
N LEU A 78 -8.34 2.09 -5.32
CA LEU A 78 -8.71 0.88 -6.04
C LEU A 78 -9.23 -0.17 -5.06
N LYS A 79 -10.39 -0.75 -5.36
CA LYS A 79 -11.01 -1.80 -4.54
C LYS A 79 -10.23 -3.11 -4.67
N GLY A 80 -10.03 -3.78 -3.55
CA GLY A 80 -9.55 -5.17 -3.53
C GLY A 80 -10.51 -6.11 -4.26
N GLN A 81 -10.00 -7.26 -4.67
CA GLN A 81 -10.84 -8.34 -5.18
C GLN A 81 -11.27 -9.25 -4.05
N VAL A 82 -12.57 -9.32 -3.77
CA VAL A 82 -13.11 -10.31 -2.84
C VAL A 82 -13.05 -11.68 -3.51
N THR A 83 -12.26 -12.58 -2.95
CA THR A 83 -12.20 -13.99 -3.37
C THR A 83 -13.45 -14.73 -2.90
N TRP A 84 -13.73 -15.91 -3.48
CA TRP A 84 -14.89 -16.74 -3.09
C TRP A 84 -14.92 -17.07 -1.59
N PHE A 85 -13.76 -17.09 -0.93
CA PHE A 85 -13.62 -17.33 0.52
C PHE A 85 -13.79 -16.07 1.37
N GLY A 86 -14.17 -14.93 0.77
CA GLY A 86 -14.36 -13.66 1.48
C GLY A 86 -13.07 -12.91 1.83
N TYR A 87 -11.90 -13.44 1.47
CA TYR A 87 -10.64 -12.71 1.62
C TYR A 87 -10.48 -11.66 0.52
N GLU A 88 -10.14 -10.44 0.90
CA GLU A 88 -9.74 -9.39 -0.04
C GLU A 88 -8.31 -9.67 -0.53
N SER A 89 -8.20 -9.98 -1.81
CA SER A 89 -6.92 -10.06 -2.52
C SER A 89 -6.57 -8.69 -3.09
N PRO A 90 -5.29 -8.26 -3.03
CA PRO A 90 -4.84 -7.01 -3.64
C PRO A 90 -5.12 -7.03 -5.15
N ARG A 91 -5.86 -6.03 -5.62
CA ARG A 91 -6.06 -5.79 -7.05
C ARG A 91 -5.02 -4.77 -7.53
N SER A 92 -4.48 -4.96 -8.73
CA SER A 92 -3.59 -3.99 -9.35
C SER A 92 -4.36 -3.09 -10.31
N PHE A 93 -3.87 -1.88 -10.56
CA PHE A 93 -4.42 -1.00 -11.59
C PHE A 93 -4.45 -1.67 -12.98
N TRP A 94 -3.54 -2.61 -13.24
CA TRP A 94 -3.55 -3.40 -14.48
C TRP A 94 -4.86 -4.18 -14.68
N ASP A 95 -5.45 -4.73 -13.61
CA ASP A 95 -6.70 -5.48 -13.70
C ASP A 95 -7.86 -4.58 -14.14
N TYR A 96 -7.82 -3.30 -13.76
CA TYR A 96 -8.74 -2.29 -14.26
C TYR A 96 -8.48 -1.95 -15.74
N ILE A 97 -7.24 -1.60 -16.08
CA ILE A 97 -6.84 -1.21 -17.44
C ILE A 97 -7.20 -2.28 -18.45
N ARG A 98 -6.85 -3.55 -18.17
CA ARG A 98 -7.17 -4.69 -19.03
C ARG A 98 -8.65 -4.78 -19.40
N VAL A 99 -9.55 -4.47 -18.46
CA VAL A 99 -11.00 -4.53 -18.69
C VAL A 99 -11.52 -3.26 -19.36
N ALA A 100 -11.15 -2.09 -18.83
CA ALA A 100 -11.67 -0.80 -19.29
C ALA A 100 -11.16 -0.41 -20.69
N CYS A 101 -9.93 -0.81 -21.02
CA CYS A 101 -9.27 -0.46 -22.28
C CYS A 101 -9.43 -1.49 -23.39
N ARG A 102 -10.16 -2.59 -23.17
CA ARG A 102 -10.28 -3.70 -24.14
C ARG A 102 -10.85 -3.27 -25.51
N LYS A 103 -11.58 -2.16 -25.55
CA LYS A 103 -12.22 -1.60 -26.74
C LYS A 103 -11.36 -0.58 -27.49
N VAL A 104 -10.20 -0.20 -26.96
CA VAL A 104 -9.27 0.70 -27.64
C VAL A 104 -8.75 0.00 -28.90
N SER A 105 -8.79 0.68 -30.04
CA SER A 105 -8.28 0.12 -31.30
C SER A 105 -6.77 -0.07 -31.25
N GLN A 106 -6.26 -1.13 -31.88
CA GLN A 106 -4.81 -1.44 -31.92
C GLN A 106 -4.17 -1.50 -30.53
N ASN A 107 -4.87 -2.07 -29.56
CA ASN A 107 -4.34 -2.14 -28.20
C ASN A 107 -3.30 -3.26 -28.01
N CYS A 108 -2.37 -3.04 -27.10
CA CYS A 108 -1.30 -3.98 -26.74
C CYS A 108 -1.67 -4.91 -25.56
N ILE A 109 -2.93 -4.93 -25.10
CA ILE A 109 -3.34 -5.64 -23.88
C ILE A 109 -3.04 -7.14 -23.98
N CYS A 110 -3.46 -7.80 -25.07
CA CYS A 110 -3.21 -9.22 -25.23
C CYS A 110 -1.72 -9.56 -25.34
N SER A 111 -0.92 -8.65 -25.92
CA SER A 111 0.54 -8.82 -25.98
C SER A 111 1.16 -8.80 -24.58
N ILE A 112 0.77 -7.83 -23.75
CA ILE A 112 1.22 -7.73 -22.35
C ILE A 112 0.76 -8.93 -21.52
N GLU A 113 -0.47 -9.41 -21.74
CA GLU A 113 -1.00 -10.56 -21.00
C GLU A 113 -0.18 -11.84 -21.23
N ASN A 114 0.37 -12.01 -22.43
CA ASN A 114 1.10 -13.20 -22.86
C ASN A 114 2.63 -13.09 -22.64
N MET A 115 3.12 -12.02 -22.01
CA MET A 115 4.55 -11.89 -21.71
C MET A 115 4.99 -12.92 -20.66
N GLU A 116 5.89 -13.84 -21.06
CA GLU A 116 6.39 -14.90 -20.17
C GLU A 116 7.29 -14.37 -19.04
N ASN A 117 8.06 -13.31 -19.31
CA ASN A 117 9.00 -12.71 -18.35
C ASN A 117 8.32 -11.78 -17.31
N VAL A 118 7.00 -11.56 -17.43
CA VAL A 118 6.25 -10.59 -16.63
C VAL A 118 5.02 -11.27 -16.06
N SER A 119 5.17 -11.91 -14.91
CA SER A 119 4.12 -12.76 -14.33
C SER A 119 3.09 -11.99 -13.49
N SER A 120 3.53 -11.02 -12.68
CA SER A 120 2.64 -10.34 -11.74
C SER A 120 1.74 -9.29 -12.41
N SER A 121 0.55 -9.04 -11.83
CA SER A 121 -0.39 -8.04 -12.35
C SER A 121 0.22 -6.62 -12.34
N ARG A 122 0.99 -6.27 -11.30
CA ARG A 122 1.70 -4.99 -11.21
C ARG A 122 2.78 -4.84 -12.28
N ALA A 123 3.59 -5.89 -12.48
CA ALA A 123 4.61 -5.91 -13.51
C ALA A 123 4.01 -5.72 -14.92
N LYS A 124 2.87 -6.36 -15.19
CA LYS A 124 2.12 -6.17 -16.44
C LYS A 124 1.61 -4.73 -16.59
N GLY A 125 1.12 -4.11 -15.51
CA GLY A 125 0.75 -2.70 -15.51
C GLY A 125 1.92 -1.77 -15.87
N ARG A 126 3.10 -2.02 -15.29
CA ARG A 126 4.33 -1.27 -15.58
C ARG A 126 4.82 -1.46 -17.02
N ALA A 127 4.70 -2.68 -17.55
CA ALA A 127 5.00 -2.97 -18.94
C ALA A 127 4.02 -2.25 -19.88
N TRP A 128 2.74 -2.25 -19.54
CA TRP A 128 1.72 -1.54 -20.30
C TRP A 128 1.97 -0.03 -20.37
N ILE A 129 2.36 0.63 -19.27
CA ILE A 129 2.70 2.07 -19.30
C ILE A 129 3.78 2.33 -20.36
N ARG A 130 4.85 1.53 -20.37
CA ARG A 130 5.96 1.64 -21.32
C ARG A 130 5.52 1.44 -22.76
N VAL A 131 4.81 0.34 -23.03
CA VAL A 131 4.35 0.03 -24.40
C VAL A 131 3.36 1.07 -24.89
N ALA A 132 2.40 1.49 -24.07
CA ALA A 132 1.42 2.50 -24.44
C ALA A 132 2.04 3.88 -24.72
N LEU A 133 3.14 4.22 -24.04
CA LEU A 133 3.92 5.44 -24.31
C LEU A 133 4.71 5.33 -25.62
N MET A 134 5.40 4.22 -25.85
CA MET A 134 6.14 3.98 -27.10
C MET A 134 5.21 3.96 -28.31
N GLU A 135 4.02 3.38 -28.17
CA GLU A 135 2.99 3.38 -29.20
C GLU A 135 2.34 4.75 -29.38
N LYS A 136 2.51 5.70 -28.44
CA LYS A 136 1.90 7.04 -28.39
C LYS A 136 0.38 7.04 -28.16
N HIS A 137 -0.12 6.01 -27.47
CA HIS A 137 -1.56 5.78 -27.23
C HIS A 137 -1.97 5.89 -25.75
N LEU A 138 -1.06 6.16 -24.81
CA LEU A 138 -1.37 6.21 -23.37
C LEU A 138 -2.56 7.12 -23.04
N SER A 139 -2.61 8.32 -23.64
CA SER A 139 -3.70 9.28 -23.42
C SER A 139 -5.05 8.77 -23.93
N GLU A 140 -5.08 8.06 -25.05
CA GLU A 140 -6.28 7.43 -25.62
C GLU A 140 -6.82 6.32 -24.71
N TYR A 141 -5.91 5.48 -24.18
CA TYR A 141 -6.27 4.45 -23.22
C TYR A 141 -6.96 5.03 -21.99
N ILE A 142 -6.31 6.01 -21.34
CA ILE A 142 -6.83 6.62 -20.12
C ILE A 142 -8.16 7.33 -20.42
N SER A 143 -8.25 8.08 -21.51
CA SER A 143 -9.51 8.75 -21.91
C SER A 143 -10.65 7.75 -22.13
N THR A 144 -10.38 6.63 -22.79
CA THR A 144 -11.38 5.58 -23.03
C THR A 144 -11.81 4.91 -21.73
N ALA A 145 -10.86 4.59 -20.85
CA ALA A 145 -11.14 3.97 -19.56
C ALA A 145 -12.03 4.87 -18.68
N LEU A 146 -11.70 6.17 -18.62
CA LEU A 146 -12.46 7.15 -17.83
C LEU A 146 -13.88 7.40 -18.39
N ARG A 147 -14.08 7.20 -19.70
CA ARG A 147 -15.39 7.34 -20.35
C ARG A 147 -16.31 6.16 -20.03
N ASP A 148 -15.78 4.96 -19.75
CA ASP A 148 -16.54 3.81 -19.26
C ASP A 148 -16.78 3.88 -17.75
N PHE A 149 -17.52 4.90 -17.32
CA PHE A 149 -17.81 5.17 -15.91
C PHE A 149 -18.44 3.98 -15.17
N LYS A 150 -19.20 3.13 -15.88
CA LYS A 150 -19.80 1.91 -15.29
C LYS A 150 -18.73 0.92 -14.86
N THR A 151 -17.73 0.69 -15.71
CA THR A 151 -16.60 -0.17 -15.39
C THR A 151 -15.72 0.48 -14.32
N THR A 152 -15.33 1.75 -14.47
CA THR A 152 -14.50 2.46 -13.49
C THR A 152 -15.11 2.42 -12.08
N ARG A 153 -16.41 2.68 -11.94
CA ARG A 153 -17.08 2.66 -10.62
C ARG A 153 -17.10 1.28 -9.95
N ARG A 154 -17.02 0.19 -10.72
CA ARG A 154 -16.90 -1.17 -10.16
C ARG A 154 -15.53 -1.41 -9.55
N PHE A 155 -14.48 -0.78 -10.08
CA PHE A 155 -13.10 -0.98 -9.64
C PHE A 155 -12.67 -0.02 -8.53
N TYR A 156 -13.25 1.17 -8.43
CA TYR A 156 -12.80 2.20 -7.49
C TYR A 156 -13.83 2.53 -6.41
N GLU A 157 -13.35 2.93 -5.24
CA GLU A 157 -14.18 3.50 -4.17
C GLU A 157 -14.56 4.96 -4.44
N ASP A 158 -15.59 5.43 -3.74
CA ASP A 158 -16.01 6.82 -3.83
C ASP A 158 -14.87 7.76 -3.37
N GLY A 159 -14.70 8.85 -4.13
CA GLY A 159 -13.61 9.81 -3.93
C GLY A 159 -12.27 9.38 -4.55
N ALA A 160 -12.22 8.35 -5.39
CA ALA A 160 -11.04 8.05 -6.21
C ALA A 160 -10.77 9.16 -7.24
N ILE A 161 -9.50 9.41 -7.57
CA ILE A 161 -9.09 10.42 -8.55
C ILE A 161 -9.76 10.17 -9.90
N VAL A 162 -9.79 8.92 -10.36
CA VAL A 162 -10.37 8.51 -11.66
C VAL A 162 -11.90 8.65 -11.72
N LEU A 163 -12.57 8.84 -10.58
CA LEU A 163 -14.01 9.12 -10.49
C LEU A 163 -14.29 10.60 -10.22
N GLY A 164 -13.26 11.40 -9.95
CA GLY A 164 -13.36 12.82 -9.63
C GLY A 164 -13.30 13.72 -10.87
N GLU A 165 -13.50 15.01 -10.64
CA GLU A 165 -13.35 16.05 -11.68
C GLU A 165 -11.91 16.10 -12.22
N GLU A 166 -10.94 15.62 -11.43
CA GLU A 166 -9.54 15.59 -11.79
C GLU A 166 -9.20 14.58 -12.90
N ALA A 167 -10.07 13.60 -13.15
CA ALA A 167 -9.87 12.58 -14.17
C ALA A 167 -9.74 13.17 -15.59
N ASN A 168 -10.54 14.19 -15.91
CA ASN A 168 -10.46 14.87 -17.21
C ASN A 168 -9.15 15.65 -17.36
N MET A 169 -8.66 16.26 -16.28
CA MET A 169 -7.37 16.93 -16.27
C MET A 169 -6.23 15.94 -16.51
N LEU A 170 -6.29 14.76 -15.88
CA LEU A 170 -5.33 13.68 -16.11
C LEU A 170 -5.23 13.30 -17.59
N ALA A 171 -6.37 13.00 -18.22
CA ALA A 171 -6.40 12.65 -19.65
C ALA A 171 -5.81 13.76 -20.54
N GLY A 172 -6.18 15.03 -20.27
CA GLY A 172 -5.67 16.18 -21.01
C GLY A 172 -4.16 16.39 -20.84
N MET A 173 -3.62 16.17 -19.65
CA MET A 173 -2.17 16.25 -19.41
C MET A 173 -1.42 15.16 -20.17
N LEU A 174 -1.91 13.93 -20.14
CA LEU A 174 -1.27 12.79 -20.80
C LEU A 174 -1.21 12.94 -22.33
N LEU A 175 -2.10 13.73 -22.94
CA LEU A 175 -2.09 13.99 -24.38
C LEU A 175 -0.77 14.62 -24.85
N GLY A 176 -0.13 15.45 -24.02
CA GLY A 176 1.15 16.08 -24.32
C GLY A 176 2.30 15.09 -24.50
N LEU A 177 2.18 13.88 -23.94
CA LEU A 177 3.20 12.83 -24.05
C LEU A 177 3.23 12.19 -25.44
N ASN A 178 2.17 12.31 -26.24
CA ASN A 178 2.15 11.75 -27.60
C ASN A 178 3.19 12.41 -28.53
N ALA A 179 3.66 13.61 -28.18
CA ALA A 179 4.70 14.31 -28.95
C ALA A 179 6.13 13.83 -28.64
N ILE A 180 6.31 13.00 -27.61
CA ILE A 180 7.61 12.54 -27.13
C ILE A 180 7.95 11.21 -27.81
N ASP A 181 9.23 11.02 -28.14
CA ASP A 181 9.77 9.75 -28.59
C ASP A 181 10.39 8.99 -27.40
N PHE A 182 9.74 7.88 -27.05
CA PHE A 182 10.17 6.99 -25.96
C PHE A 182 10.85 5.74 -26.51
N SER A 183 11.87 5.25 -25.81
CA SER A 183 12.59 4.01 -26.16
C SER A 183 12.83 3.17 -24.90
N PHE A 184 11.94 2.22 -24.62
CA PHE A 184 12.02 1.37 -23.43
C PHE A 184 12.41 -0.08 -23.74
N CYS A 185 13.12 -0.68 -22.80
CA CYS A 185 13.52 -2.07 -22.78
C CYS A 185 12.61 -2.86 -21.82
N LEU A 186 11.77 -3.74 -22.36
CA LEU A 186 10.89 -4.61 -21.55
C LEU A 186 11.62 -5.79 -20.89
N LYS A 187 12.95 -5.77 -20.87
CA LYS A 187 13.83 -6.83 -20.34
C LYS A 187 14.77 -6.19 -19.30
N GLY A 188 14.28 -6.00 -18.08
CA GLY A 188 15.04 -5.37 -16.99
C GLY A 188 14.28 -5.29 -15.67
N GLU A 189 14.97 -4.88 -14.60
CA GLU A 189 14.42 -4.79 -13.23
C GLU A 189 13.28 -3.76 -13.08
N GLY A 190 13.15 -2.79 -13.99
CA GLY A 190 12.11 -1.74 -13.93
C GLY A 190 10.66 -2.24 -14.11
N LEU A 191 10.48 -3.53 -14.37
CA LEU A 191 9.18 -4.22 -14.42
C LEU A 191 8.90 -5.04 -13.16
N ASP A 192 9.75 -4.99 -12.14
CA ASP A 192 9.52 -5.75 -10.92
C ASP A 192 8.14 -5.43 -10.32
N GLY A 193 7.45 -6.47 -9.87
CA GLY A 193 6.10 -6.34 -9.33
C GLY A 193 6.07 -6.38 -7.82
N ASN A 194 7.22 -6.49 -7.15
CA ASN A 194 7.28 -6.84 -5.74
C ASN A 194 6.94 -5.64 -4.85
N PHE A 195 7.40 -4.45 -5.22
CA PHE A 195 7.25 -3.23 -4.42
C PHE A 195 6.34 -2.21 -5.12
N PRO A 196 5.53 -1.44 -4.37
CA PRO A 196 4.79 -0.31 -4.93
C PRO A 196 5.76 0.76 -5.45
N ALA A 197 5.36 1.49 -6.48
CA ALA A 197 6.19 2.57 -7.01
C ALA A 197 6.32 3.72 -6.00
N VAL A 198 7.54 4.27 -5.85
CA VAL A 198 7.83 5.37 -4.93
C VAL A 198 7.96 6.67 -5.73
N ILE A 199 7.22 7.70 -5.34
CA ILE A 199 7.27 9.02 -5.97
C ILE A 199 8.35 9.85 -5.28
N ASP A 200 9.30 10.37 -6.06
CA ASP A 200 10.22 11.39 -5.59
C ASP A 200 9.57 12.78 -5.74
N TYR A 201 9.23 13.38 -4.60
CA TYR A 201 8.62 14.70 -4.55
C TYR A 201 9.65 15.84 -4.63
N THR A 202 10.94 15.56 -4.43
CA THR A 202 12.01 16.56 -4.32
C THR A 202 12.01 17.58 -5.47
N PRO A 203 11.84 17.19 -6.75
CA PRO A 203 11.84 18.14 -7.87
C PRO A 203 10.66 19.13 -7.85
N TYR A 204 9.56 18.77 -7.18
CA TYR A 204 8.30 19.53 -7.13
C TYR A 204 8.17 20.38 -5.87
N LEU A 205 9.01 20.14 -4.87
CA LEU A 205 9.12 20.96 -3.67
C LEU A 205 9.93 22.23 -3.95
N LYS A 206 9.50 23.02 -4.94
CA LYS A 206 10.01 24.37 -5.18
C LYS A 206 9.09 25.37 -4.51
N PHE A 207 9.57 26.00 -3.43
CA PHE A 207 8.93 27.19 -2.88
C PHE A 207 8.99 28.31 -3.91
N THR A 208 7.91 28.49 -4.67
CA THR A 208 7.70 29.66 -5.50
C THR A 208 6.86 30.63 -4.70
N GLN A 209 7.49 31.70 -4.18
CA GLN A 209 6.76 32.83 -3.62
C GLN A 209 5.98 33.46 -4.79
N SER A 210 4.66 33.31 -4.80
CA SER A 210 3.79 34.07 -5.69
C SER A 210 4.08 35.55 -5.45
N SER A 211 4.35 36.31 -6.51
CA SER A 211 4.60 37.75 -6.50
C SER A 211 3.56 38.55 -5.71
N ASP A 212 2.35 38.00 -5.56
CA ASP A 212 1.23 38.57 -4.81
C ASP A 212 1.53 38.71 -3.31
N SER A 213 2.43 37.90 -2.75
CA SER A 213 2.82 38.01 -1.34
C SER A 213 3.83 39.13 -1.07
N ILE A 214 4.45 39.70 -2.11
CA ILE A 214 5.42 40.81 -1.99
C ILE A 214 4.71 42.16 -2.21
N SER A 215 3.63 42.19 -2.99
CA SER A 215 2.84 43.39 -3.26
C SER A 215 2.00 43.85 -2.07
N SER A 216 1.53 42.91 -1.23
CA SER A 216 0.69 43.22 -0.07
C SER A 216 1.40 44.12 0.96
N ASP A 217 2.71 43.97 1.12
CA ASP A 217 3.49 44.71 2.11
C ASP A 217 3.88 46.12 1.63
N GLU A 218 3.89 46.35 0.31
CA GLU A 218 4.18 47.66 -0.27
C GLU A 218 2.97 48.61 -0.16
N GLU A 219 1.76 48.07 -0.28
CA GLU A 219 0.52 48.83 -0.17
C GLU A 219 0.20 49.23 1.29
N GLU A 220 0.54 48.37 2.26
CA GLU A 220 0.46 48.73 3.70
C GLU A 220 1.44 49.86 4.08
N LEU A 221 2.64 49.90 3.50
CA LEU A 221 3.64 50.93 3.79
C LEU A 221 3.34 52.28 3.13
N ARG A 222 2.69 52.29 1.96
CA ARG A 222 2.20 53.55 1.34
C ARG A 222 1.07 54.18 2.15
N THR A 223 0.27 53.37 2.84
CA THR A 223 -0.92 53.82 3.58
C THR A 223 -0.58 54.49 4.93
N LEU A 224 0.58 54.19 5.52
CA LEU A 224 1.04 54.79 6.78
C LEU A 224 1.90 56.06 6.61
N GLY A 225 2.26 56.42 5.38
CA GLY A 225 3.11 57.58 5.07
C GLY A 225 2.37 58.88 4.72
N SER A 226 1.05 58.85 4.54
CA SER A 226 0.25 60.05 4.25
C SER A 226 -0.51 60.53 5.48
N SER A 227 0.15 61.39 6.26
CA SER A 227 -0.54 62.37 7.12
C SER A 227 0.11 63.73 6.87
N GLY A 228 -0.73 64.66 6.45
CA GLY A 228 -0.33 65.85 5.71
C GLY A 228 0.06 67.04 6.58
N SER A 229 0.67 68.01 5.91
CA SER A 229 0.41 69.42 6.16
C SER A 229 0.63 70.20 4.88
N GLU A 230 -0.30 71.10 4.63
CA GLU A 230 -0.47 71.93 3.45
C GLU A 230 0.44 73.16 3.56
N SER A 231 1.10 73.58 2.48
CA SER A 231 1.30 75.01 2.14
C SER A 231 2.03 75.15 0.81
N SER A 232 1.78 76.29 0.19
CA SER A 232 1.81 76.59 -1.25
C SER A 232 3.11 77.24 -1.77
N THR A 233 3.25 77.22 -3.11
CA THR A 233 3.98 78.14 -4.04
C THR A 233 5.28 77.64 -4.74
N PRO A 234 5.59 78.16 -5.97
CA PRO A 234 6.28 77.41 -7.02
C PRO A 234 7.73 77.86 -7.34
N GLU A 235 8.37 77.07 -8.22
CA GLU A 235 9.59 77.30 -9.03
C GLU A 235 11.00 77.12 -8.42
N ASN A 236 11.59 75.98 -8.79
CA ASN A 236 12.91 75.77 -9.40
C ASN A 236 14.16 76.42 -8.78
N ILE A 237 14.97 75.59 -8.10
CA ILE A 237 16.41 75.38 -8.33
C ILE A 237 16.73 74.01 -7.69
N GLY A 238 17.14 73.05 -8.51
CA GLY A 238 17.52 71.72 -8.02
C GLY A 238 18.70 71.78 -7.05
N PRO A 239 18.58 71.22 -5.83
CA PRO A 239 19.72 70.96 -4.96
C PRO A 239 20.28 69.55 -5.22
N PRO A 240 21.49 69.25 -4.72
CA PRO A 240 22.41 68.29 -5.31
C PRO A 240 21.87 66.87 -5.23
N PHE A 241 22.35 66.02 -6.14
CA PHE A 241 22.16 64.57 -6.18
C PHE A 241 22.47 63.96 -4.80
N ILE A 242 21.47 63.94 -3.91
CA ILE A 242 21.51 63.18 -2.66
C ILE A 242 21.48 61.73 -3.13
N MET A 243 22.63 61.07 -3.09
CA MET A 243 22.68 59.63 -3.25
C MET A 243 21.68 59.05 -2.25
N ASP A 244 20.68 58.34 -2.77
CA ASP A 244 19.53 57.81 -2.04
C ASP A 244 20.01 56.84 -0.95
N GLU A 245 20.35 57.40 0.22
CA GLU A 245 20.75 56.68 1.43
C GLU A 245 19.65 55.71 1.87
N ASN A 246 18.40 56.02 1.51
CA ASN A 246 17.24 55.21 1.77
C ASN A 246 17.16 53.99 0.83
N SER A 247 17.71 54.03 -0.38
CA SER A 247 17.76 52.86 -1.28
C SER A 247 18.65 51.75 -0.74
N TRP A 248 19.84 52.09 -0.22
CA TRP A 248 20.71 51.11 0.42
C TRP A 248 20.11 50.57 1.72
N PHE A 249 19.48 51.43 2.52
CA PHE A 249 18.76 51.03 3.72
C PHE A 249 17.60 50.08 3.40
N ASN A 250 16.79 50.38 2.38
CA ASN A 250 15.68 49.55 1.94
C ASN A 250 16.14 48.22 1.33
N LYS A 251 17.23 48.21 0.55
CA LYS A 251 17.87 46.98 0.06
C LYS A 251 18.40 46.13 1.22
N CYS A 252 19.07 46.74 2.19
CA CYS A 252 19.57 46.06 3.39
C CYS A 252 18.43 45.46 4.22
N LYS A 253 17.34 46.22 4.44
CA LYS A 253 16.13 45.76 5.11
C LYS A 253 15.50 44.56 4.38
N ARG A 254 15.40 44.61 3.06
CA ARG A 254 14.89 43.51 2.21
C ARG A 254 15.78 42.26 2.30
N VAL A 255 17.10 42.43 2.25
CA VAL A 255 18.04 41.30 2.39
C VAL A 255 17.93 40.68 3.78
N LYS A 256 17.82 41.49 4.84
CA LYS A 256 17.62 41.01 6.22
C LYS A 256 16.32 40.23 6.37
N GLN A 257 15.21 40.71 5.81
CA GLN A 257 13.93 40.01 5.81
C GLN A 257 14.02 38.68 5.06
N LYS A 258 14.65 38.67 3.87
CA LYS A 258 14.89 37.43 3.11
C LYS A 258 15.72 36.43 3.92
N TYR A 259 16.80 36.88 4.56
CA TYR A 259 17.64 36.04 5.40
C TYR A 259 16.88 35.45 6.60
N GLN A 260 16.05 36.24 7.26
CA GLN A 260 15.19 35.80 8.36
C GLN A 260 14.23 34.69 7.92
N LEU A 261 13.55 34.88 6.78
CA LEU A 261 12.64 33.90 6.23
C LEU A 261 13.37 32.61 5.84
N THR A 262 14.55 32.72 5.22
CA THR A 262 15.39 31.55 4.90
C THR A 262 15.79 30.77 6.15
N LEU A 263 16.05 31.47 7.26
CA LEU A 263 16.35 30.87 8.56
C LEU A 263 15.17 30.07 9.12
N GLU A 264 13.97 30.64 9.07
CA GLU A 264 12.75 29.95 9.49
C GLU A 264 12.44 28.74 8.61
N GLN A 265 12.63 28.87 7.29
CA GLN A 265 12.50 27.77 6.33
C GLN A 265 13.50 26.65 6.60
N LYS A 266 14.77 27.01 6.86
CA LYS A 266 15.79 26.05 7.27
C LYS A 266 15.32 25.29 8.52
N GLY A 267 14.85 26.01 9.54
CA GLY A 267 14.34 25.38 10.77
C GLY A 267 13.16 24.45 10.53
N TYR A 268 12.22 24.83 9.65
CA TYR A 268 11.10 23.97 9.26
C TYR A 268 11.56 22.69 8.56
N LEU A 269 12.50 22.79 7.62
CA LEU A 269 13.05 21.63 6.92
C LEU A 269 13.85 20.71 7.86
N GLU A 270 14.63 21.29 8.78
CA GLU A 270 15.35 20.53 9.81
C GLU A 270 14.39 19.76 10.72
N GLU A 271 13.28 20.38 11.14
CA GLU A 271 12.27 19.69 11.95
C GLU A 271 11.54 18.59 11.17
N LEU A 272 11.26 18.83 9.87
CA LEU A 272 10.65 17.83 9.00
C LEU A 272 11.59 16.64 8.77
N LEU A 273 12.88 16.89 8.59
CA LEU A 273 13.91 15.86 8.50
C LEU A 273 14.00 15.07 9.81
N ARG A 274 14.00 15.75 10.96
CA ARG A 274 13.97 15.10 12.29
C ARG A 274 12.75 14.21 12.48
N LEU A 275 11.58 14.66 12.04
CA LEU A 275 10.34 13.87 12.08
C LEU A 275 10.45 12.62 11.20
N ARG A 276 11.02 12.74 10.00
CA ARG A 276 11.25 11.61 9.09
C ARG A 276 12.25 10.62 9.65
N GLU A 277 13.33 11.10 10.25
CA GLU A 277 14.33 10.25 10.90
C GLU A 277 13.74 9.50 12.10
N ASN A 278 12.90 10.15 12.90
CA ASN A 278 12.15 9.48 13.97
C ASN A 278 11.19 8.41 13.42
N GLN A 279 10.44 8.71 12.36
CA GLN A 279 9.54 7.75 11.73
C GLN A 279 10.30 6.55 11.14
N LEU A 280 11.47 6.80 10.53
CA LEU A 280 12.34 5.76 10.03
C LEU A 280 12.87 4.89 11.17
N SER A 281 13.36 5.51 12.25
CA SER A 281 13.83 4.81 13.47
C SER A 281 12.74 3.91 14.08
N GLU A 282 11.51 4.41 14.18
CA GLU A 282 10.37 3.64 14.66
C GLU A 282 10.04 2.46 13.73
N SER A 283 10.03 2.69 12.41
CA SER A 283 9.77 1.64 11.42
C SER A 283 10.87 0.58 11.41
N VAL A 284 12.14 0.98 11.60
CA VAL A 284 13.29 0.07 11.73
C VAL A 284 13.17 -0.77 13.00
N ALA A 285 12.78 -0.16 14.14
CA ALA A 285 12.56 -0.89 15.38
C ALA A 285 11.42 -1.91 15.25
N GLN A 286 10.30 -1.53 14.60
CA GLN A 286 9.19 -2.45 14.32
C GLN A 286 9.62 -3.61 13.41
N ASN A 287 10.37 -3.33 12.33
CA ASN A 287 10.91 -4.38 11.45
C ASN A 287 11.82 -5.35 12.21
N LYS A 288 12.66 -4.84 13.12
CA LYS A 288 13.50 -5.71 13.97
C LYS A 288 12.66 -6.66 14.83
N ILE A 289 11.57 -6.17 15.43
CA ILE A 289 10.65 -7.00 16.22
C ILE A 289 9.94 -8.04 15.33
N LEU A 290 9.52 -7.65 14.13
CA LEU A 290 8.88 -8.57 13.19
C LEU A 290 9.82 -9.67 12.71
N LEU A 291 11.07 -9.33 12.38
CA LEU A 291 12.09 -10.30 12.01
C LEU A 291 12.35 -11.30 13.14
N GLN A 292 12.47 -10.82 14.39
CA GLN A 292 12.60 -11.70 15.54
C GLN A 292 11.40 -12.65 15.67
N ARG A 293 10.18 -12.14 15.49
CA ARG A 293 8.97 -12.97 15.56
C ARG A 293 8.93 -14.05 14.47
N ILE A 294 9.41 -13.74 13.26
CA ILE A 294 9.50 -14.72 12.18
C ILE A 294 10.51 -15.80 12.55
N GLU A 295 11.69 -15.43 13.04
CA GLU A 295 12.72 -16.38 13.48
C GLU A 295 12.23 -17.28 14.62
N ASP A 296 11.56 -16.70 15.63
CA ASP A 296 10.98 -17.46 16.74
C ASP A 296 9.88 -18.44 16.24
N SER A 297 9.07 -18.02 15.27
CA SER A 297 8.05 -18.86 14.66
C SER A 297 8.64 -20.01 13.83
N ASP A 298 9.72 -19.75 13.07
CA ASP A 298 10.40 -20.76 12.28
C ASP A 298 11.07 -21.80 13.19
N LEU A 299 11.66 -21.37 14.31
CA LEU A 299 12.21 -22.26 15.32
C LEU A 299 11.12 -23.12 15.98
N ALA A 300 9.98 -22.52 16.32
CA ALA A 300 8.82 -23.24 16.85
C ALA A 300 8.30 -24.29 15.87
N HIS A 301 8.11 -23.93 14.59
CA HIS A 301 7.69 -24.86 13.54
C HIS A 301 8.70 -25.99 13.33
N LYS A 302 10.00 -25.71 13.44
CA LYS A 302 11.04 -26.75 13.33
C LYS A 302 10.96 -27.74 14.50
N LEU A 303 10.80 -27.26 15.73
CA LEU A 303 10.63 -28.11 16.91
C LEU A 303 9.35 -28.95 16.82
N GLU A 304 8.23 -28.36 16.39
CA GLU A 304 6.98 -29.08 16.18
C GLU A 304 7.14 -30.17 15.11
N LYS A 305 7.84 -29.86 14.01
CA LYS A 305 8.15 -30.83 12.98
C LYS A 305 8.98 -32.01 13.51
N GLU A 306 10.04 -31.74 14.28
CA GLU A 306 10.87 -32.79 14.89
C GLU A 306 10.07 -33.65 15.88
N GLN A 307 9.17 -33.04 16.66
CA GLN A 307 8.27 -33.77 17.55
C GLN A 307 7.29 -34.67 16.78
N LEU A 308 6.71 -34.17 15.69
CA LEU A 308 5.82 -34.95 14.83
C LEU A 308 6.56 -36.12 14.16
N GLU A 309 7.80 -35.90 13.69
CA GLU A 309 8.65 -36.95 13.15
C GLU A 309 8.93 -38.05 14.18
N TYR A 310 9.23 -37.68 15.43
CA TYR A 310 9.40 -38.64 16.53
C TYR A 310 8.13 -39.45 16.80
N ILE A 311 6.97 -38.78 16.90
CA ILE A 311 5.66 -39.44 17.10
C ILE A 311 5.37 -40.42 15.95
N ILE A 312 5.66 -40.05 14.70
CA ILE A 312 5.47 -40.94 13.55
C ILE A 312 6.31 -42.20 13.68
N VAL A 313 7.58 -42.08 14.08
CA VAL A 313 8.47 -43.24 14.27
C VAL A 313 7.96 -44.15 15.38
N GLU A 314 7.55 -43.58 16.52
CA GLU A 314 6.99 -44.33 17.65
C GLU A 314 5.71 -45.09 17.24
N LEU A 315 4.79 -44.42 16.54
CA LEU A 315 3.56 -45.03 16.04
C LEU A 315 3.84 -46.14 15.02
N GLN A 316 4.86 -45.98 14.17
CA GLN A 316 5.28 -47.02 13.23
C GLN A 316 5.85 -48.25 13.94
N ASP A 317 6.59 -48.08 15.04
CA ASP A 317 7.13 -49.18 15.84
C ASP A 317 6.02 -49.97 16.55
N GLN A 318 5.07 -49.26 17.18
CA GLN A 318 3.89 -49.88 17.80
C GLN A 318 3.07 -50.68 16.78
N LEU A 319 2.88 -50.14 15.57
CA LEU A 319 2.17 -50.85 14.50
C LEU A 319 2.89 -52.12 14.05
N LYS A 320 4.22 -52.08 13.89
CA LYS A 320 5.04 -53.26 13.56
C LYS A 320 4.98 -54.32 14.66
N SER A 321 5.04 -53.89 15.92
CA SER A 321 4.93 -54.77 17.08
C SER A 321 3.57 -55.50 17.09
N CYS A 322 2.46 -54.78 16.90
CA CYS A 322 1.13 -55.39 16.76
C CYS A 322 1.04 -56.38 15.59
N GLN A 323 1.57 -56.02 14.41
CA GLN A 323 1.59 -56.93 13.25
C GLN A 323 2.41 -58.20 13.52
N SER A 324 3.53 -58.10 14.26
CA SER A 324 4.33 -59.26 14.64
C SER A 324 3.61 -60.17 15.64
N LEU A 325 2.84 -59.59 16.56
CA LEU A 325 2.03 -60.34 17.53
C LEU A 325 0.88 -61.09 16.84
N ASP A 326 0.25 -60.47 15.84
CA ASP A 326 -0.78 -61.10 15.00
C ASP A 326 -0.20 -62.25 14.16
N GLN A 327 1.03 -62.11 13.63
CA GLN A 327 1.72 -63.20 12.91
C GLN A 327 2.06 -64.37 13.84
N LEU A 328 2.54 -64.09 15.06
CA LEU A 328 2.81 -65.13 16.07
C LEU A 328 1.53 -65.82 16.54
N SER A 329 0.41 -65.09 16.66
CA SER A 329 -0.90 -65.64 16.97
C SER A 329 -1.43 -66.56 15.85
N ALA A 330 -1.19 -66.19 14.59
CA ALA A 330 -1.54 -67.01 13.43
C ALA A 330 -0.68 -68.28 13.33
N GLU A 331 0.63 -68.20 13.61
CA GLU A 331 1.53 -69.36 13.63
C GLU A 331 1.26 -70.34 14.78
N VAL A 332 0.92 -69.83 15.98
CA VAL A 332 0.47 -70.67 17.11
C VAL A 332 -0.85 -71.37 16.79
N SER A 333 -1.75 -70.70 16.09
CA SER A 333 -3.03 -71.28 15.64
C SER A 333 -2.84 -72.36 14.56
N LEU A 334 -1.85 -72.21 13.66
CA LEU A 334 -1.48 -73.23 12.68
C LEU A 334 -0.79 -74.45 13.30
N SER A 335 0.05 -74.23 14.32
CA SER A 335 0.78 -75.29 15.03
C SER A 335 -0.12 -76.19 15.89
N GLN A 336 -1.32 -75.73 16.27
CA GLN A 336 -2.31 -76.52 17.01
C GLN A 336 -3.21 -77.40 16.11
N THR A 337 -3.05 -77.35 14.78
CA THR A 337 -3.86 -78.13 13.82
C THR A 337 -3.20 -79.42 13.32
N SER A 338 -2.03 -79.80 13.85
CA SER A 338 -1.24 -80.95 13.39
C SER A 338 -1.05 -82.04 14.45
N LEU A 339 -2.14 -82.72 14.85
CA LEU A 339 -2.13 -84.10 15.37
C LEU A 339 -3.40 -84.82 14.86
N ASP A 340 -3.19 -85.75 13.91
CA ASP A 340 -4.11 -86.58 13.08
C ASP A 340 -4.75 -87.77 13.90
N PRO A 341 -5.63 -88.70 13.41
CA PRO A 341 -6.21 -88.90 12.06
C PRO A 341 -7.70 -89.35 11.95
N GLY A 342 -8.25 -89.36 10.72
CA GLY A 342 -9.12 -90.46 10.27
C GLY A 342 -10.56 -90.16 9.78
N GLN A 343 -10.71 -89.97 8.46
CA GLN A 343 -11.68 -90.59 7.52
C GLN A 343 -13.16 -90.78 7.98
N SER A 344 -14.21 -90.35 7.26
CA SER A 344 -14.46 -90.44 5.82
C SER A 344 -15.81 -89.79 5.45
N GLN A 345 -15.85 -89.15 4.28
CA GLN A 345 -16.94 -89.15 3.28
C GLN A 345 -18.34 -88.67 3.76
N GLY A 346 -18.84 -87.49 3.41
CA GLY A 346 -18.93 -86.94 2.05
C GLY A 346 -20.40 -86.97 1.62
N ASP A 347 -21.12 -85.86 1.85
CA ASP A 347 -21.94 -85.10 0.88
C ASP A 347 -23.25 -84.54 1.48
N GLY A 348 -23.52 -83.25 1.21
CA GLY A 348 -24.87 -82.67 1.22
C GLY A 348 -25.36 -81.77 2.37
N LYS A 349 -25.08 -80.46 2.25
CA LYS A 349 -25.96 -79.29 2.52
C LYS A 349 -26.42 -78.91 3.96
N GLN A 350 -25.68 -77.92 4.47
CA GLN A 350 -26.07 -76.61 5.05
C GLN A 350 -27.52 -76.26 5.45
N ASP A 351 -27.55 -75.68 6.66
CA ASP A 351 -28.18 -74.42 7.12
C ASP A 351 -29.59 -74.42 7.71
N THR A 352 -29.64 -74.13 9.02
CA THR A 352 -30.81 -73.80 9.88
C THR A 352 -30.25 -73.47 11.28
N LEU A 353 -30.56 -72.41 12.05
CA LEU A 353 -31.42 -71.20 12.01
C LEU A 353 -30.91 -70.31 13.17
N ASN A 354 -30.85 -68.97 13.06
CA ASN A 354 -31.86 -67.95 13.48
C ASN A 354 -32.46 -68.20 14.87
N LEU A 355 -32.71 -67.23 15.76
CA LEU A 355 -33.24 -65.85 15.62
C LEU A 355 -32.54 -64.92 16.66
N ILE A 356 -32.55 -63.58 16.54
CA ILE A 356 -33.59 -62.66 17.05
C ILE A 356 -33.27 -61.23 16.56
N SER A 357 -34.32 -60.43 16.27
CA SER A 357 -34.25 -59.02 15.87
C SER A 357 -34.88 -58.08 16.92
N GLU A 358 -34.30 -56.88 16.98
CA GLU A 358 -34.79 -55.56 17.41
C GLU A 358 -34.93 -55.17 18.90
N GLY A 359 -34.23 -54.07 19.25
CA GLY A 359 -34.48 -53.24 20.43
C GLY A 359 -33.35 -52.27 20.81
N LYS A 360 -33.43 -51.02 20.28
CA LYS A 360 -33.21 -49.69 20.91
C LYS A 360 -32.11 -49.39 21.96
N GLU A 361 -31.69 -48.12 21.89
CA GLU A 361 -31.22 -47.22 22.96
C GLU A 361 -29.72 -47.16 23.33
N ASP A 362 -29.16 -45.97 23.07
CA ASP A 362 -28.29 -45.12 23.91
C ASP A 362 -27.14 -45.72 24.74
N THR A 363 -25.95 -45.18 24.47
CA THR A 363 -24.78 -44.96 25.34
C THR A 363 -24.77 -45.54 26.77
N PRO A 364 -23.58 -46.07 27.14
CA PRO A 364 -22.89 -45.56 28.31
C PRO A 364 -21.52 -44.98 27.94
N SER A 365 -21.45 -43.65 28.04
CA SER A 365 -20.36 -42.85 28.62
C SER A 365 -19.02 -43.57 28.91
N LEU A 366 -18.01 -43.28 28.08
CA LEU A 366 -16.62 -43.15 28.53
C LEU A 366 -16.32 -41.68 28.89
N LEU A 367 -17.04 -41.15 29.89
CA LEU A 367 -16.52 -40.07 30.72
C LEU A 367 -15.33 -40.63 31.51
N GLY A 368 -14.12 -40.20 31.18
CA GLY A 368 -13.00 -40.50 32.06
C GLY A 368 -11.58 -40.33 31.57
N LEU A 369 -11.28 -39.71 30.43
CA LEU A 369 -9.90 -39.33 30.09
C LEU A 369 -9.83 -37.94 29.44
N CYS A 370 -10.34 -36.94 30.15
CA CYS A 370 -9.93 -35.55 29.99
C CYS A 370 -9.07 -35.18 31.20
N GLY A 371 -7.76 -35.09 30.99
CA GLY A 371 -6.80 -34.60 31.97
C GLY A 371 -5.85 -33.58 31.34
N SER A 372 -6.33 -32.34 31.23
CA SER A 372 -5.58 -31.10 31.00
C SER A 372 -4.76 -30.93 29.71
N LEU A 373 -5.46 -30.49 28.65
CA LEU A 373 -4.95 -29.45 27.74
C LEU A 373 -5.81 -28.19 27.92
N THR A 374 -5.58 -27.49 29.03
CA THR A 374 -6.16 -26.16 29.22
C THR A 374 -5.37 -25.15 28.40
N SER A 375 -6.12 -24.41 27.57
CA SER A 375 -5.76 -23.14 26.92
C SER A 375 -5.17 -23.22 25.51
N VAL A 376 -5.98 -23.63 24.54
CA VAL A 376 -5.96 -22.97 23.22
C VAL A 376 -7.03 -21.89 23.26
N ALA A 377 -6.62 -20.65 23.49
CA ALA A 377 -7.50 -19.51 23.36
C ALA A 377 -8.01 -19.43 21.91
N SER A 378 -9.32 -19.38 21.79
CA SER A 378 -10.07 -19.18 20.55
C SER A 378 -9.68 -17.84 19.90
N TYR A 379 -8.99 -17.86 18.76
CA TYR A 379 -8.80 -16.66 17.94
C TYR A 379 -9.96 -16.48 16.96
N LYS A 380 -11.17 -16.24 17.51
CA LYS A 380 -12.18 -15.46 16.78
C LYS A 380 -11.92 -13.98 17.08
N SER A 381 -11.09 -13.33 16.27
CA SER A 381 -11.12 -11.87 16.00
C SER A 381 -10.12 -11.52 14.90
N LEU A 382 -10.45 -11.84 13.65
CA LEU A 382 -9.91 -11.09 12.52
C LEU A 382 -10.89 -9.96 12.21
N THR A 383 -10.82 -8.89 13.00
CA THR A 383 -11.44 -7.62 12.68
C THR A 383 -10.35 -6.56 12.59
N SER A 384 -10.10 -6.14 11.34
CA SER A 384 -9.64 -4.79 10.98
C SER A 384 -8.28 -4.34 11.53
N LEU A 385 -7.19 -4.84 10.94
CA LEU A 385 -6.00 -4.01 10.78
C LEU A 385 -6.20 -3.14 9.54
N LYS A 386 -6.73 -1.95 9.80
CA LYS A 386 -6.77 -0.85 8.86
C LYS A 386 -5.32 -0.42 8.59
N SER A 387 -4.79 -0.81 7.43
CA SER A 387 -3.47 -0.39 6.97
C SER A 387 -3.44 1.13 6.82
N ASN A 388 -2.78 1.81 7.75
CA ASN A 388 -2.29 3.17 7.51
C ASN A 388 -0.89 3.04 6.90
N ASP A 389 -0.77 3.62 5.71
CA ASP A 389 0.37 4.38 5.19
C ASP A 389 1.75 3.71 5.01
N TYR A 390 2.11 3.61 3.72
CA TYR A 390 3.40 3.90 3.10
C TYR A 390 4.68 3.60 3.91
N LEU A 391 5.31 2.47 3.58
CA LEU A 391 6.71 2.19 3.92
C LEU A 391 7.54 2.01 2.64
N ALA A 392 8.59 2.81 2.50
CA ALA A 392 9.70 2.57 1.61
C ALA A 392 10.74 1.71 2.36
N SER A 393 11.26 0.67 1.70
CA SER A 393 12.36 -0.15 2.21
C SER A 393 13.70 0.46 1.78
N PRO A 394 14.73 0.52 2.64
CA PRO A 394 16.08 0.89 2.22
C PRO A 394 16.78 -0.30 1.59
N THR A 395 17.32 -0.10 0.38
CA THR A 395 18.25 -1.00 -0.30
C THR A 395 19.57 -1.06 0.46
N THR A 396 20.01 -2.27 0.76
CA THR A 396 21.32 -2.59 1.34
C THR A 396 22.41 -2.53 0.28
N GLU A 397 23.26 -1.51 0.30
CA GLU A 397 24.66 -1.61 -0.14
C GLU A 397 25.52 -0.68 0.73
N MET A 398 26.24 -1.25 1.70
CA MET A 398 27.41 -0.60 2.31
C MET A 398 28.64 -1.41 1.90
N THR A 399 29.32 -0.91 0.87
CA THR A 399 30.69 -1.32 0.55
C THR A 399 31.63 -0.55 1.48
N SER A 400 32.43 -1.28 2.26
CA SER A 400 33.44 -0.76 3.18
C SER A 400 34.49 0.12 2.47
N PRO A 401 35.02 1.19 3.11
CA PRO A 401 36.13 1.96 2.56
C PRO A 401 37.46 1.20 2.74
N GLY A 402 38.08 0.84 1.62
CA GLY A 402 39.41 0.27 1.56
C GLY A 402 40.49 1.32 1.86
N LEU A 403 41.39 0.96 2.76
CA LEU A 403 42.61 1.66 3.12
C LEU A 403 43.51 1.87 1.89
N THR A 404 43.98 3.10 1.68
CA THR A 404 45.12 3.40 0.82
C THR A 404 46.43 3.03 1.51
N PRO A 405 47.40 2.46 0.79
CA PRO A 405 48.80 2.77 1.05
C PRO A 405 49.48 3.37 -0.19
N SER A 406 50.56 4.08 0.11
CA SER A 406 51.48 4.82 -0.75
C SER A 406 51.94 4.13 -2.03
#